data_AF-A0A3M5RNM8-F1
#
_entry.id   AF-A0A3M5RNM8-F1
#
_cell.length_a   1.000
_cell.length_b   1.000
_cell.length_c   1.000
_cell.angle_alpha   90.00
_cell.angle_beta   90.00
_cell.angle_gamma   90.00
#
_symmetry.space_group_name_H-M   'P 1'
#
loop_
_entity.id
_entity.type
_entity.pdbx_description
1 polymer ?
#
loop_
_entity_poly.entity_id
_entity_poly.type
_entity_poly.pdbx_seq_one_letter_code
_entity_poly.pdbx_strand_id
1 'polypeptide(L)'
;EALVRWRHQERGLLPPSEFIPLAEQSGLIVPLGYWVIFRALKDMQALREQGLAPLHMAINLSFRQFQDSQLLPTLNRLIEEH
;
A
#
# COMPACT_ATOMS: atom_id res chain seq x y z
N GLU A 1 7.22 2.59 8.60
CA GLU A 1 6.82 2.86 7.20
C GLU A 1 6.48 1.54 6.53
N ALA A 2 5.40 1.49 5.75
CA ALA A 2 5.02 0.32 4.94
C ALA A 2 5.64 0.44 3.55
N LEU A 3 6.59 -0.44 3.24
CA LEU A 3 7.29 -0.44 1.96
C LEU A 3 6.93 -1.68 1.14
N VAL A 4 6.36 -1.45 -0.04
CA VAL A 4 5.98 -2.54 -0.94
C VAL A 4 7.21 -3.33 -1.40
N ARG A 5 7.05 -4.65 -1.54
CA ARG A 5 8.03 -5.57 -2.13
C ARG A 5 7.29 -6.58 -2.97
N TRP A 6 7.85 -6.95 -4.11
CA TRP A 6 7.25 -7.95 -4.98
C TRP A 6 7.97 -9.30 -4.81
N ARG A 7 7.25 -10.31 -4.32
CA ARG A 7 7.71 -11.71 -4.35
C ARG A 7 7.48 -12.29 -5.75
N HIS A 8 8.48 -12.17 -6.61
CA HIS A 8 8.48 -12.75 -7.95
C HIS A 8 8.85 -14.24 -7.88
N GLN A 9 8.18 -15.08 -8.67
CA GLN A 9 8.34 -16.55 -8.63
C GLN A 9 9.78 -16.99 -8.90
N GLU A 10 10.40 -16.46 -9.96
CA GLU A 10 11.78 -16.83 -10.34
C GLU A 10 12.86 -15.92 -9.74
N ARG A 11 12.58 -14.60 -9.66
CA ARG A 11 13.57 -13.57 -9.30
C ARG A 11 13.62 -13.27 -7.79
N GLY A 12 12.75 -13.88 -7.00
CA GLY A 12 12.70 -13.67 -5.54
C GLY A 12 12.09 -12.33 -5.15
N LEU A 13 12.57 -11.75 -4.04
CA LEU A 13 12.02 -10.53 -3.45
C LEU A 13 12.59 -9.27 -4.13
N LEU A 14 11.80 -8.64 -4.98
CA LEU A 14 12.21 -7.46 -5.74
C LEU A 14 11.93 -6.15 -4.98
N PRO A 15 12.86 -5.18 -5.02
CA PRO A 15 12.66 -3.84 -4.47
C PRO A 15 11.76 -2.98 -5.37
N PRO A 16 11.15 -1.91 -4.84
CA PRO A 16 10.28 -1.00 -5.58
C PRO A 16 10.90 -0.44 -6.87
N SER A 17 12.20 -0.15 -6.85
CA SER A 17 12.92 0.42 -8.01
C SER A 17 12.82 -0.43 -9.28
N GLU A 18 12.55 -1.73 -9.15
CA GLU A 18 12.45 -2.63 -10.31
C GLU A 18 11.06 -2.70 -10.94
N PHE A 19 10.00 -2.32 -10.24
CA PHE A 19 8.63 -2.51 -10.72
C PHE A 19 7.75 -1.26 -10.63
N ILE A 20 8.06 -0.30 -9.76
CA ILE A 20 7.30 0.95 -9.66
C ILE A 20 7.31 1.74 -10.96
N PRO A 21 8.45 1.92 -11.69
CA PRO A 21 8.43 2.62 -12.97
C PRO A 21 7.46 1.99 -13.98
N LEU A 22 7.39 0.65 -14.03
CA LEU A 22 6.45 -0.07 -14.90
C LEU A 22 5.00 0.10 -14.43
N ALA A 23 4.75 0.08 -13.12
CA ALA A 23 3.42 0.32 -12.56
C ALA A 23 2.93 1.74 -12.85
N GLU A 24 3.82 2.74 -12.85
CA GLU A 24 3.49 4.12 -13.20
C GLU A 24 3.18 4.29 -14.69
N GLN A 25 3.96 3.65 -15.56
CA GLN A 25 3.75 3.69 -17.00
C GLN A 25 2.45 2.99 -17.42
N SER A 26 2.13 1.86 -16.78
CA SER A 26 0.92 1.09 -17.06
C SER A 26 -0.33 1.62 -16.35
N GLY A 27 -0.19 2.58 -15.44
CA GLY A 27 -1.29 3.07 -14.60
C GLY A 27 -1.65 2.15 -13.42
N LEU A 28 -1.01 0.97 -13.31
CA LEU A 28 -1.20 0.03 -12.21
C LEU A 28 -0.72 0.58 -10.85
N ILE A 29 0.02 1.69 -10.83
CA ILE A 29 0.44 2.34 -9.58
C ILE A 29 -0.74 2.76 -8.70
N VAL A 30 -1.89 3.11 -9.29
CA VAL A 30 -3.09 3.49 -8.55
C VAL A 30 -3.74 2.29 -7.84
N PRO A 31 -4.14 1.21 -8.54
CA PRO A 31 -4.68 0.02 -7.87
C PRO A 31 -3.66 -0.65 -6.95
N LEU A 32 -2.37 -0.64 -7.29
CA LEU A 32 -1.31 -1.13 -6.40
C LEU A 32 -1.25 -0.32 -5.11
N GLY A 33 -1.33 1.02 -5.19
CA GLY A 33 -1.36 1.90 -4.03
C GLY A 33 -2.52 1.59 -3.09
N TYR A 34 -3.74 1.41 -3.61
CA TYR A 34 -4.89 1.04 -2.79
C TYR A 34 -4.73 -0.35 -2.15
N TRP A 35 -4.19 -1.31 -2.89
CA TRP A 35 -3.89 -2.64 -2.33
C TRP A 35 -2.87 -2.56 -1.21
N VAL A 36 -1.82 -1.73 -1.35
CA VAL A 36 -0.82 -1.51 -0.29
C VAL A 36 -1.47 -0.90 0.95
N ILE A 37 -2.36 0.09 0.80
CA ILE A 37 -3.09 0.71 1.91
C ILE A 37 -3.97 -0.32 2.65
N PHE A 38 -4.75 -1.09 1.91
CA PHE A 38 -5.56 -2.17 2.48
C PHE A 38 -4.70 -3.16 3.26
N ARG A 39 -3.59 -3.62 2.68
CA ARG A 39 -2.68 -4.57 3.33
C ARG A 39 -2.05 -3.99 4.60
N ALA A 40 -1.65 -2.73 4.54
CA ALA A 40 -1.05 -1.98 5.64
C ALA A 40 -2.01 -1.85 6.84
N LEU A 41 -3.28 -1.52 6.59
CA LEU A 41 -4.32 -1.47 7.63
C LEU A 41 -4.54 -2.85 8.27
N LYS A 42 -4.63 -3.91 7.46
CA LYS A 42 -4.75 -5.28 7.95
C LYS A 42 -3.55 -5.72 8.80
N ASP A 43 -2.33 -5.39 8.37
CA ASP A 43 -1.13 -5.70 9.12
C ASP A 43 -1.09 -4.90 10.44
N MET A 44 -1.54 -3.63 10.46
CA MET A 44 -1.67 -2.83 11.67
C MET A 44 -2.66 -3.45 12.68
N GLN A 45 -3.82 -3.90 12.21
CA GLN A 45 -4.82 -4.57 13.04
C GLN A 45 -4.24 -5.85 13.66
N ALA A 46 -3.59 -6.69 12.85
CA ALA A 46 -2.98 -7.93 13.33
C ALA A 46 -1.89 -7.67 14.40
N LEU A 47 -1.08 -6.61 14.23
CA LEU A 47 -0.09 -6.21 15.23
C LEU A 47 -0.73 -5.72 16.52
N ARG A 48 -1.83 -4.96 16.43
CA ARG A 48 -2.60 -4.53 17.61
C ARG A 48 -3.20 -5.71 18.37
N GLU A 49 -3.73 -6.71 17.66
CA GLU A 49 -4.28 -7.94 18.24
C GLU A 49 -3.22 -8.78 18.96
N GLN A 50 -1.95 -8.69 18.53
CA GLN A 50 -0.81 -9.30 19.23
C GLN A 50 -0.39 -8.53 20.50
N GLY A 51 -1.08 -7.46 20.87
CA GLY A 51 -0.81 -6.68 22.08
C GLY A 51 0.34 -5.68 21.93
N LEU A 52 0.78 -5.38 20.70
CA LEU A 52 1.76 -4.33 20.47
C LEU A 52 1.16 -2.96 20.76
N ALA A 53 2.00 -2.05 21.27
CA ALA A 53 1.61 -0.66 21.51
C ALA A 53 1.13 0.01 20.21
N PRO A 54 0.29 1.05 20.28
CA PRO A 54 -0.16 1.79 19.10
C PRO A 54 1.02 2.21 18.22
N LEU A 55 0.96 1.86 16.93
CA LEU A 55 2.01 2.15 15.94
C LEU A 55 1.55 3.23 14.97
N HIS A 56 2.47 4.11 14.59
CA HIS A 56 2.28 5.00 13.44
C HIS A 56 2.74 4.29 12.17
N MET A 57 1.87 4.24 11.16
CA MET A 57 2.17 3.68 9.85
C MET A 57 2.13 4.76 8.78
N ALA A 58 3.27 4.99 8.15
CA ALA A 58 3.39 5.83 6.96
C ALA A 58 3.34 4.96 5.71
N ILE A 59 2.61 5.41 4.69
CA ILE A 59 2.46 4.75 3.39
C ILE A 59 2.81 5.76 2.30
N ASN A 60 3.61 5.33 1.32
CA ASN A 60 3.97 6.18 0.19
C ASN A 60 2.80 6.31 -0.79
N LEU A 61 2.52 7.55 -1.21
CA LEU A 61 1.48 7.89 -2.17
C LEU A 61 2.13 8.34 -3.48
N SER A 62 1.72 7.73 -4.59
CA SER A 62 2.17 8.20 -5.91
C SER A 62 1.44 9.48 -6.33
N PHE A 63 2.07 10.29 -7.18
CA PHE A 63 1.43 11.50 -7.72
C PHE A 63 0.14 11.19 -8.49
N ARG A 64 0.11 10.09 -9.25
CA ARG A 64 -1.10 9.66 -9.98
C ARG A 64 -2.25 9.30 -9.04
N GLN A 65 -1.95 8.63 -7.93
CA GLN A 65 -2.95 8.30 -6.91
C GLN A 65 -3.42 9.57 -6.17
N PHE A 66 -2.53 10.54 -5.94
CA PHE A 66 -2.91 11.84 -5.38
C PHE A 66 -3.90 12.61 -6.27
N GLN A 67 -3.81 12.44 -7.59
CA GLN A 67 -4.75 13.05 -8.55
C GLN A 67 -6.04 12.25 -8.74
N ASP A 68 -6.16 11.05 -8.14
CA ASP A 68 -7.36 10.24 -8.26
C ASP A 68 -8.51 10.83 -7.42
N SER A 69 -9.63 11.16 -8.09
CA SER A 69 -10.83 11.68 -7.42
C SER A 69 -11.44 10.68 -6.43
N GLN A 70 -11.12 9.40 -6.56
CA GLN A 70 -11.55 8.34 -5.64
C GLN A 70 -10.64 8.16 -4.42
N LEU A 71 -9.57 8.95 -4.28
CA LEU A 71 -8.61 8.80 -3.19
C LEU A 71 -9.27 8.94 -1.81
N LEU A 72 -9.85 10.10 -1.50
CA LEU A 72 -10.45 10.33 -0.18
C LEU A 72 -11.63 9.39 0.11
N PRO A 73 -12.60 9.18 -0.81
CA PRO A 73 -13.67 8.21 -0.57
C PRO A 73 -13.17 6.79 -0.30
N THR A 74 -12.11 6.37 -0.99
CA THR A 74 -11.54 5.03 -0.83
C THR A 74 -10.76 4.89 0.46
N LEU A 75 -9.97 5.90 0.85
CA LEU A 75 -9.26 5.90 2.12
C LEU A 75 -10.21 5.85 3.31
N ASN A 76 -11.27 6.67 3.31
CA ASN A 76 -12.24 6.68 4.41
C ASN A 76 -12.89 5.30 4.58
N ARG A 77 -13.34 4.69 3.47
CA ARG A 77 -13.92 3.34 3.49
C ARG A 77 -12.95 2.30 4.06
N LEU A 78 -11.70 2.30 3.58
CA LEU A 78 -10.70 1.33 4.03
C LEU A 78 -10.39 1.47 5.53
N ILE A 79 -10.35 2.71 6.04
CA ILE A 79 -10.12 3.01 7.46
C ILE A 79 -11.34 2.64 8.31
N GLU A 80 -12.57 2.86 7.84
CA GLU A 80 -13.78 2.49 8.57
C GLU A 80 -13.98 0.96 8.65
N GLU A 81 -13.47 0.20 7.68
CA GLU A 81 -13.54 -1.26 7.64
C GLU A 81 -12.56 -1.97 8.60
N HIS A 82 -11.55 -1.29 9.16
CA HIS A 82 -10.49 -1.89 10.00
C HIS A 82 -10.35 -1.21 11.36
#